data_AF-A0A817AAD8-F1
#
_entry.id   AF-A0A817AAD8-F1
#
_cell.length_a   1.000
_cell.length_b   1.000
_cell.length_c   1.000
_cell.angle_alpha   90.00
_cell.angle_beta   90.00
_cell.angle_gamma   90.00
#
_symmetry.space_group_name_H-M   'P 1'
#
loop_
_entity.id
_entity.type
_entity.pdbx_description
1 polymer ?
#
loop_
_entity_poly.entity_id
_entity_poly.type
_entity_poly.pdbx_seq_one_letter_code
_entity_poly.pdbx_strand_id
1 'polypeptide(L)'
;MGISKADIKWIGVWLYNRRAVVEIAGKRSRWFPIKRGGPQGSCFTPILFITYHFDMEKFLCIAMSFFFADDLAAVIAAITDIRFTEQCIDLERRLNHFFALLEFYAILSVQPINYIKTQAMFSARAVSYPNPMPRISCRGILRLDTQTHLEDLSNEIFFEIFDYLHALDIFSAFASLNKRISSILRSISLCILISRNHCRNQIDFLSSHLTFHTHQVISIKIRGTIRDDSSIFSLLFSRQDFINLQFCRLTTIDRSTKLDNVIKQIKTFDILVSFNISNLNDETMNVDDKCELTRTMLMHQSSSLRLIVLQYTYDYSNVTSLHLYIDGSPSIVSVLSVIAILRLCHRVRYLHIMLKDNSPVDDTNI
;
A
#
# COMPACT_ATOMS: atom_id res chain seq x y z
N MET A 1 -30.36 2.38 -4.66
CA MET A 1 -30.37 2.74 -6.10
C MET A 1 -31.39 3.85 -6.31
N GLY A 2 -31.09 4.85 -7.14
CA GLY A 2 -31.96 6.02 -7.37
C GLY A 2 -33.11 5.77 -8.35
N ILE A 3 -33.79 4.62 -8.24
CA ILE A 3 -34.86 4.22 -9.15
C ILE A 3 -36.18 4.84 -8.68
N SER A 4 -37.01 5.37 -9.59
CA SER A 4 -38.26 6.01 -9.20
C SER A 4 -39.32 4.99 -8.73
N LYS A 5 -40.29 5.45 -7.94
CA LYS A 5 -41.43 4.61 -7.52
C LYS A 5 -42.25 4.11 -8.72
N ALA A 6 -42.30 4.87 -9.82
CA ALA A 6 -42.99 4.48 -11.04
C ALA A 6 -42.28 3.32 -11.73
N ASP A 7 -40.95 3.38 -11.85
CA ASP A 7 -40.14 2.32 -12.46
C ASP A 7 -40.19 1.04 -11.62
N ILE A 8 -40.09 1.13 -10.29
CA ILE A 8 -40.24 -0.03 -9.39
C ILE A 8 -41.61 -0.69 -9.60
N LYS A 9 -42.68 0.09 -9.73
CA LYS A 9 -44.03 -0.44 -10.03
C LYS A 9 -44.08 -1.11 -11.41
N TRP A 10 -43.45 -0.51 -12.43
CA TRP A 10 -43.37 -1.09 -13.77
C TRP A 10 -42.60 -2.42 -13.78
N ILE A 11 -41.43 -2.49 -13.11
CA ILE A 11 -40.64 -3.71 -12.94
C ILE A 11 -41.46 -4.78 -12.21
N GLY A 12 -42.19 -4.41 -11.15
CA GLY A 12 -43.08 -5.30 -10.42
C GLY A 12 -44.17 -5.89 -11.33
N VAL A 13 -44.84 -5.07 -12.14
CA VAL A 13 -45.83 -5.52 -13.13
C VAL A 13 -45.19 -6.40 -14.21
N TRP A 14 -43.99 -6.06 -14.68
CA TRP A 14 -43.26 -6.83 -15.69
C TRP A 14 -42.86 -8.22 -15.18
N LEU A 15 -42.53 -8.37 -13.89
CA LEU A 15 -42.22 -9.67 -13.28
C LEU A 15 -43.47 -10.50 -12.93
N TYR A 16 -44.56 -9.84 -12.53
CA TYR A 16 -45.74 -10.46 -11.90
C TYR A 16 -46.71 -11.13 -12.90
N ASN A 17 -47.31 -12.25 -12.47
CA ASN A 17 -48.35 -13.02 -13.20
C ASN A 17 -48.07 -13.25 -14.70
N ARG A 18 -46.79 -13.38 -15.07
CA ARG A 18 -46.41 -13.68 -16.45
C ARG A 18 -46.93 -15.05 -16.87
N ARG A 19 -47.35 -15.13 -18.13
CA ARG A 19 -47.70 -16.38 -18.79
C ARG A 19 -46.85 -16.52 -20.04
N ALA A 20 -46.44 -17.73 -20.35
CA ALA A 20 -45.73 -18.06 -21.57
C ALA A 20 -46.44 -19.16 -22.33
N VAL A 21 -45.97 -19.35 -23.55
CA VAL A 21 -46.40 -20.37 -24.48
C VAL A 21 -45.16 -20.80 -25.25
N VAL A 22 -45.07 -22.07 -25.59
CA VAL A 22 -43.96 -22.63 -26.38
C VAL A 22 -44.52 -23.04 -27.73
N GLU A 23 -43.83 -22.68 -28.81
CA GLU A 23 -44.19 -23.10 -30.16
C GLU A 23 -43.00 -23.81 -30.80
N ILE A 24 -43.23 -25.04 -31.28
CA ILE A 24 -42.22 -25.88 -31.92
C ILE A 24 -42.82 -26.42 -33.20
N ALA A 25 -42.16 -26.16 -34.34
CA ALA A 25 -42.63 -26.58 -35.67
C ALA A 25 -44.12 -26.24 -35.94
N GLY A 26 -44.54 -25.02 -35.62
CA GLY A 26 -45.92 -24.53 -35.80
C GLY A 26 -46.95 -25.12 -34.82
N LYS A 27 -46.54 -25.99 -33.88
CA LYS A 27 -47.42 -26.51 -32.82
C LYS A 27 -47.20 -25.72 -31.54
N ARG A 28 -48.26 -25.05 -31.07
CA ARG A 28 -48.25 -24.14 -29.93
C ARG A 28 -48.85 -24.80 -28.67
N SER A 29 -48.20 -24.62 -27.53
CA SER A 29 -48.68 -25.11 -26.23
C SER A 29 -49.93 -24.35 -25.75
N ARG A 30 -50.55 -24.82 -24.67
CA ARG A 30 -51.43 -23.95 -23.87
C ARG A 30 -50.59 -22.89 -23.14
N TRP A 31 -51.23 -21.79 -22.75
CA TRP A 31 -50.61 -20.80 -21.86
C TRP A 31 -50.35 -21.42 -20.48
N PHE A 32 -49.16 -21.20 -19.94
CA PHE A 32 -48.78 -21.62 -18.58
C PHE A 32 -48.12 -20.46 -17.81
N PRO A 33 -48.27 -20.39 -16.47
CA PRO A 33 -47.69 -19.31 -15.67
C PRO A 33 -46.18 -19.48 -15.47
N ILE A 34 -45.41 -18.41 -15.63
CA ILE A 34 -44.00 -18.34 -15.22
C ILE A 34 -43.93 -17.74 -13.82
N LYS A 35 -43.54 -18.55 -12.83
CA LYS A 35 -43.44 -18.13 -11.42
C LYS A 35 -42.09 -17.48 -11.05
N ARG A 36 -41.01 -17.75 -11.79
CA ARG A 36 -39.62 -17.33 -11.48
C ARG A 36 -38.82 -17.09 -12.77
N GLY A 37 -37.72 -16.32 -12.70
CA GLY A 37 -36.79 -16.05 -13.81
C GLY A 37 -37.33 -15.05 -14.85
N GLY A 38 -36.47 -14.21 -15.42
CA GLY A 38 -36.85 -13.26 -16.49
C GLY A 38 -37.02 -13.95 -17.86
N PRO A 39 -37.67 -13.29 -18.85
CA PRO A 39 -37.71 -13.80 -20.22
C PRO A 39 -36.30 -13.82 -20.83
N GLN A 40 -35.90 -14.96 -21.40
CA GLN A 40 -34.70 -15.03 -22.24
C GLN A 40 -34.89 -14.21 -23.52
N GLY A 41 -33.83 -13.56 -24.00
CA GLY A 41 -33.89 -12.64 -25.14
C GLY A 41 -34.36 -11.20 -24.81
N SER A 42 -34.82 -10.92 -23.58
CA SER A 42 -35.04 -9.55 -23.13
C SER A 42 -33.73 -8.89 -22.71
N CYS A 43 -33.43 -7.71 -23.27
CA CYS A 43 -32.30 -6.87 -22.84
C CYS A 43 -32.41 -6.40 -21.38
N PHE A 44 -33.62 -6.45 -20.79
CA PHE A 44 -33.85 -6.05 -19.40
C PHE A 44 -33.55 -7.16 -18.39
N THR A 45 -33.63 -8.43 -18.78
CA THR A 45 -33.33 -9.57 -17.90
C THR A 45 -31.88 -9.55 -17.37
N PRO A 46 -30.83 -9.34 -18.19
CA PRO A 46 -29.45 -9.22 -17.69
C PRO A 46 -29.25 -8.06 -16.72
N ILE A 47 -29.87 -6.90 -16.99
CA ILE A 47 -29.77 -5.72 -16.12
C ILE A 47 -30.34 -6.05 -14.73
N LEU A 48 -31.54 -6.64 -14.68
CA LEU A 48 -32.13 -7.08 -13.42
C LEU A 48 -31.31 -8.17 -12.73
N PHE A 49 -30.72 -9.11 -13.47
CA PHE A 49 -29.87 -10.16 -12.91
C PHE A 49 -28.64 -9.57 -12.21
N ILE A 50 -27.90 -8.68 -12.87
CA ILE A 50 -26.71 -8.01 -12.30
C ILE A 50 -27.13 -7.15 -11.09
N THR A 51 -28.25 -6.43 -11.21
CA THR A 51 -28.81 -5.60 -10.13
C THR A 51 -29.20 -6.43 -8.90
N TYR A 52 -29.72 -7.64 -9.10
CA TYR A 52 -30.11 -8.57 -8.03
C TYR A 52 -28.90 -9.19 -7.32
N HIS A 53 -27.79 -9.40 -8.02
CA HIS A 53 -26.54 -9.97 -7.47
C HIS A 53 -25.50 -8.94 -7.04
N PHE A 54 -25.85 -7.65 -7.00
CA PHE A 54 -24.91 -6.57 -6.73
C PHE A 54 -24.21 -6.69 -5.36
N ASP A 55 -24.81 -7.40 -4.39
CA ASP A 55 -24.22 -7.64 -3.08
C ASP A 55 -23.32 -8.89 -2.99
N MET A 56 -23.29 -9.73 -4.03
CA MET A 56 -22.63 -11.03 -4.02
C MET A 56 -21.10 -10.94 -3.84
N GLU A 57 -20.45 -9.94 -4.44
CA GLU A 57 -19.01 -9.67 -4.23
C GLU A 57 -18.71 -9.40 -2.76
N LYS A 58 -19.50 -8.55 -2.12
CA LYS A 58 -19.36 -8.21 -0.69
C LYS A 58 -19.70 -9.40 0.21
N PHE A 59 -20.60 -10.27 -0.21
CA PHE A 59 -20.96 -11.49 0.49
C PHE A 59 -19.84 -12.54 0.46
N LEU A 60 -19.11 -12.63 -0.66
CA LEU A 60 -18.01 -13.56 -0.91
C LEU A 60 -16.62 -12.96 -0.61
N CYS A 61 -16.55 -12.04 0.36
CA CYS A 61 -15.40 -11.18 0.67
C CYS A 61 -14.07 -11.88 1.03
N ILE A 62 -14.05 -13.21 1.14
CA ILE A 62 -12.86 -14.01 1.41
C ILE A 62 -12.11 -14.46 0.14
N ALA A 63 -12.68 -14.18 -1.04
CA ALA A 63 -12.11 -14.45 -2.35
C ALA A 63 -12.10 -13.18 -3.21
N MET A 64 -11.13 -13.07 -4.12
CA MET A 64 -11.23 -12.10 -5.22
C MET A 64 -12.15 -12.70 -6.28
N SER A 65 -13.38 -12.17 -6.36
CA SER A 65 -14.45 -12.72 -7.22
C SER A 65 -14.64 -11.88 -8.48
N PHE A 66 -14.81 -12.56 -9.61
CA PHE A 66 -15.13 -11.98 -10.91
C PHE A 66 -16.45 -12.58 -11.40
N PHE A 67 -17.35 -11.73 -11.86
CA PHE A 67 -18.70 -12.12 -12.29
C PHE A 67 -18.92 -11.75 -13.76
N PHE A 68 -19.47 -12.67 -14.54
CA PHE A 68 -19.95 -12.40 -15.88
C PHE A 68 -21.28 -13.12 -16.11
N ALA A 69 -22.38 -12.37 -16.09
CA ALA A 69 -23.73 -12.94 -15.97
C ALA A 69 -23.80 -13.95 -14.80
N ASP A 70 -24.20 -15.20 -15.04
CA ASP A 70 -24.26 -16.28 -14.04
C ASP A 70 -22.92 -17.00 -13.79
N ASP A 71 -21.87 -16.72 -14.57
CA ASP A 71 -20.53 -17.27 -14.33
C ASP A 71 -19.79 -16.50 -13.22
N LEU A 72 -19.24 -17.26 -12.26
CA LEU A 72 -18.42 -16.78 -11.15
C LEU A 72 -17.05 -17.47 -11.20
N ALA A 73 -15.99 -16.68 -11.37
CA ALA A 73 -14.62 -17.09 -11.14
C ALA A 73 -14.11 -16.49 -9.82
N ALA A 74 -13.58 -17.30 -8.91
CA ALA A 74 -13.10 -16.86 -7.61
C ALA A 74 -11.65 -17.29 -7.37
N VAL A 75 -10.79 -16.34 -7.01
CA VAL A 75 -9.38 -16.57 -6.68
C VAL A 75 -9.22 -16.52 -5.16
N ILE A 76 -8.73 -17.62 -4.58
CA ILE A 76 -8.47 -17.78 -3.15
C ILE A 76 -7.00 -18.12 -2.97
N ALA A 77 -6.30 -17.32 -2.18
CA ALA A 77 -4.90 -17.54 -1.83
C ALA A 77 -4.77 -18.01 -0.38
N ALA A 78 -3.81 -18.92 -0.14
CA ALA A 78 -3.33 -19.22 1.20
C ALA A 78 -2.49 -18.05 1.76
N ILE A 79 -2.27 -18.05 3.07
CA ILE A 79 -1.26 -17.22 3.72
C ILE A 79 0.13 -17.55 3.15
N THR A 80 0.86 -16.53 2.71
CA THR A 80 2.27 -16.66 2.30
C THR A 80 3.18 -16.79 3.52
N ASP A 81 4.44 -17.20 3.31
CA ASP A 81 5.50 -17.19 4.33
C ASP A 81 5.33 -18.20 5.50
N ILE A 82 4.38 -19.14 5.40
CA ILE A 82 4.27 -20.34 6.26
C ILE A 82 4.68 -21.62 5.51
N ARG A 83 4.82 -22.76 6.20
CA ARG A 83 5.24 -24.03 5.55
C ARG A 83 4.18 -24.47 4.53
N PHE A 84 4.60 -25.03 3.40
CA PHE A 84 3.69 -25.42 2.31
C PHE A 84 2.53 -26.33 2.79
N THR A 85 2.77 -27.26 3.71
CA THR A 85 1.73 -28.10 4.32
C THR A 85 0.70 -27.28 5.11
N GLU A 86 1.12 -26.23 5.80
CA GLU A 86 0.25 -25.29 6.50
C GLU A 86 -0.51 -24.39 5.51
N GLN A 87 0.13 -24.00 4.39
CA GLN A 87 -0.54 -23.29 3.28
C GLN A 87 -1.68 -24.13 2.69
N CYS A 88 -1.48 -25.43 2.47
CA CYS A 88 -2.53 -26.33 1.98
C CYS A 88 -3.71 -26.42 2.96
N ILE A 89 -3.45 -26.52 4.27
CA ILE A 89 -4.49 -26.58 5.31
C ILE A 89 -5.25 -25.24 5.42
N ASP A 90 -4.55 -24.10 5.32
CA ASP A 90 -5.18 -22.77 5.27
C ASP A 90 -6.03 -22.58 4.01
N LEU A 91 -5.53 -23.00 2.84
CA LEU A 91 -6.26 -22.98 1.57
C LEU A 91 -7.53 -23.83 1.63
N GLU A 92 -7.43 -25.05 2.16
CA GLU A 92 -8.59 -25.93 2.36
C GLU A 92 -9.64 -25.31 3.30
N ARG A 93 -9.21 -24.68 4.39
CA ARG A 93 -10.13 -23.95 5.29
C ARG A 93 -10.83 -22.78 4.59
N ARG A 94 -10.08 -21.98 3.81
CA ARG A 94 -10.62 -20.86 3.04
C ARG A 94 -11.60 -21.32 1.96
N LEU A 95 -11.26 -22.37 1.21
CA LEU A 95 -12.15 -23.00 0.23
C LEU A 95 -13.45 -23.49 0.87
N ASN A 96 -13.36 -24.26 1.95
CA ASN A 96 -14.54 -24.74 2.68
C ASN A 96 -15.42 -23.59 3.21
N HIS A 97 -14.82 -22.48 3.65
CA HIS A 97 -15.58 -21.29 4.06
C HIS A 97 -16.23 -20.58 2.87
N PHE A 98 -15.53 -20.46 1.73
CA PHE A 98 -16.06 -19.85 0.51
C PHE A 98 -17.27 -20.61 -0.01
N PHE A 99 -17.17 -21.94 -0.12
CA PHE A 99 -18.30 -22.78 -0.54
C PHE A 99 -19.48 -22.70 0.43
N ALA A 100 -19.24 -22.63 1.75
CA ALA A 100 -20.31 -22.44 2.72
C ALA A 100 -21.05 -21.08 2.53
N LEU A 101 -20.32 -20.01 2.22
CA LEU A 101 -20.94 -18.71 1.89
C LEU A 101 -21.68 -18.77 0.55
N LEU A 102 -21.08 -19.38 -0.49
CA LEU A 102 -21.69 -19.50 -1.81
C LEU A 102 -22.98 -20.34 -1.79
N GLU A 103 -22.97 -21.47 -1.08
CA GLU A 103 -24.17 -22.30 -0.83
C GLU A 103 -25.26 -21.51 -0.11
N PHE A 104 -24.90 -20.75 0.93
CA PHE A 104 -25.86 -19.95 1.69
C PHE A 104 -26.44 -18.81 0.84
N TYR A 105 -25.61 -18.14 0.03
CA TYR A 105 -26.06 -17.14 -0.94
C TYR A 105 -27.00 -17.76 -1.98
N ALA A 106 -26.65 -18.91 -2.56
CA ALA A 106 -27.45 -19.65 -3.53
C ALA A 106 -28.86 -20.00 -3.00
N ILE A 107 -28.98 -20.32 -1.70
CA ILE A 107 -30.27 -20.54 -1.04
C ILE A 107 -31.07 -19.24 -0.93
N LEU A 108 -30.43 -18.14 -0.50
CA LEU A 108 -31.08 -16.82 -0.33
C LEU A 108 -31.55 -16.22 -1.66
N SER A 109 -30.73 -16.33 -2.71
CA SER A 109 -31.02 -15.85 -4.07
C SER A 109 -31.92 -16.79 -4.87
N VAL A 110 -32.16 -18.00 -4.35
CA VAL A 110 -32.90 -19.09 -5.02
C VAL A 110 -32.26 -19.49 -6.36
N GLN A 111 -30.93 -19.45 -6.42
CA GLN A 111 -30.12 -19.78 -7.61
C GLN A 111 -29.18 -20.96 -7.29
N PRO A 112 -29.51 -22.19 -7.72
CA PRO A 112 -28.73 -23.37 -7.37
C PRO A 112 -27.37 -23.40 -8.09
N ILE A 113 -26.32 -23.75 -7.34
CA ILE A 113 -24.96 -23.96 -7.86
C ILE A 113 -24.96 -25.19 -8.79
N ASN A 114 -24.38 -25.05 -9.98
CA ASN A 114 -24.16 -26.18 -10.88
C ASN A 114 -22.82 -26.86 -10.59
N TYR A 115 -22.81 -27.75 -9.59
CA TYR A 115 -21.60 -28.47 -9.15
C TYR A 115 -20.88 -29.26 -10.25
N ILE A 116 -21.58 -29.67 -11.33
CA ILE A 116 -20.96 -30.37 -12.47
C ILE A 116 -20.10 -29.41 -13.31
N LYS A 117 -20.47 -28.13 -13.38
CA LYS A 117 -19.70 -27.08 -14.04
C LYS A 117 -18.67 -26.41 -13.12
N THR A 118 -18.78 -26.56 -11.80
CA THR A 118 -17.83 -25.98 -10.85
C THR A 118 -16.49 -26.72 -10.91
N GLN A 119 -15.51 -26.08 -11.56
CA GLN A 119 -14.14 -26.58 -11.66
C GLN A 119 -13.20 -25.75 -10.77
N ALA A 120 -12.01 -26.29 -10.48
CA ALA A 120 -10.98 -25.59 -9.72
C ALA A 120 -9.61 -25.79 -10.38
N MET A 121 -8.85 -24.71 -10.44
CA MET A 121 -7.46 -24.68 -10.91
C MET A 121 -6.56 -24.26 -9.75
N PHE A 122 -5.40 -24.90 -9.64
CA PHE A 122 -4.41 -24.58 -8.63
C PHE A 122 -3.19 -23.92 -9.28
N SER A 123 -2.51 -23.05 -8.54
CA SER A 123 -1.21 -22.52 -8.94
C SER A 123 -0.37 -22.40 -7.68
N ALA A 124 0.86 -22.90 -7.72
CA ALA A 124 1.79 -22.86 -6.62
C ALA A 124 3.17 -22.46 -7.11
N ARG A 125 3.82 -21.53 -6.42
CA ARG A 125 5.19 -21.09 -6.72
C ARG A 125 6.18 -21.76 -5.75
N ALA A 126 6.22 -23.08 -5.78
CA ALA A 126 7.14 -23.88 -4.97
C ALA A 126 8.39 -24.25 -5.80
N VAL A 127 9.58 -24.02 -5.24
CA VAL A 127 10.87 -24.44 -5.87
C VAL A 127 11.03 -25.97 -5.82
N SER A 128 10.31 -26.64 -4.93
CA SER A 128 10.18 -28.10 -4.87
C SER A 128 8.79 -28.47 -4.33
N TYR A 129 8.09 -29.37 -5.02
CA TYR A 129 6.83 -29.92 -4.52
C TYR A 129 7.11 -31.03 -3.51
N PRO A 130 6.41 -31.09 -2.36
CA PRO A 130 6.42 -32.29 -1.53
C PRO A 130 5.77 -33.45 -2.31
N ASN A 131 6.43 -34.60 -2.29
CA ASN A 131 5.93 -35.83 -2.90
C ASN A 131 5.64 -36.85 -1.78
N PRO A 132 4.38 -37.33 -1.60
CA PRO A 132 3.19 -36.98 -2.38
C PRO A 132 2.66 -35.57 -2.09
N MET A 133 1.98 -34.99 -3.08
CA MET A 133 1.29 -33.70 -2.93
C MET A 133 0.13 -33.82 -1.93
N PRO A 134 -0.09 -32.85 -1.02
CA PRO A 134 -1.21 -32.87 -0.09
C PRO A 134 -2.55 -32.87 -0.85
N ARG A 135 -3.40 -33.85 -0.57
CA ARG A 135 -4.78 -33.87 -1.06
C ARG A 135 -5.58 -32.77 -0.39
N ILE A 136 -6.02 -31.78 -1.17
CA ILE A 136 -7.01 -30.78 -0.75
C ILE A 136 -8.40 -31.35 -1.10
N SER A 137 -9.29 -31.48 -0.10
CA SER A 137 -10.63 -32.06 -0.28
C SER A 137 -11.71 -31.09 0.18
N CYS A 138 -12.26 -30.31 -0.75
CA CYS A 138 -13.36 -29.40 -0.42
C CYS A 138 -14.70 -30.14 -0.44
N ARG A 139 -15.18 -30.58 0.73
CA ARG A 139 -16.47 -31.27 0.98
C ARG A 139 -16.79 -32.47 0.05
N GLY A 140 -15.78 -33.05 -0.60
CA GLY A 140 -15.95 -34.09 -1.62
C GLY A 140 -16.49 -33.60 -2.98
N ILE A 141 -16.76 -32.28 -3.12
CA ILE A 141 -17.14 -31.63 -4.38
C ILE A 141 -15.91 -31.49 -5.28
N LEU A 142 -14.79 -31.07 -4.69
CA LEU A 142 -13.48 -31.05 -5.35
C LEU A 142 -12.63 -32.19 -4.79
N ARG A 143 -12.43 -33.23 -5.60
CA ARG A 143 -11.38 -34.24 -5.41
C ARG A 143 -10.27 -33.98 -6.40
N LEU A 144 -9.12 -33.56 -5.89
CA LEU A 144 -7.90 -33.43 -6.67
C LEU A 144 -7.16 -34.76 -6.63
N ASP A 145 -7.54 -35.66 -7.53
CA ASP A 145 -6.67 -36.76 -7.90
C ASP A 145 -5.63 -36.27 -8.92
N THR A 146 -4.47 -36.92 -8.93
CA THR A 146 -3.26 -36.45 -9.60
C THR A 146 -3.37 -36.52 -11.13
N GLN A 147 -3.84 -35.44 -11.76
CA GLN A 147 -3.57 -35.17 -13.17
C GLN A 147 -2.64 -33.95 -13.33
N THR A 148 -1.41 -34.28 -13.69
CA THR A 148 -0.31 -33.36 -14.00
C THR A 148 -0.53 -32.69 -15.36
N HIS A 149 -1.32 -31.61 -15.39
CA HIS A 149 -1.46 -30.73 -16.56
C HIS A 149 -1.34 -29.24 -16.21
N LEU A 150 -0.73 -28.91 -15.06
CA LEU A 150 -0.47 -27.50 -14.67
C LEU A 150 0.55 -26.82 -15.61
N GLU A 151 1.51 -27.59 -16.11
CA GLU A 151 2.51 -27.12 -17.08
C GLU A 151 1.86 -26.95 -18.45
N ASP A 152 1.01 -27.91 -18.85
CA ASP A 152 0.26 -27.88 -20.11
C ASP A 152 -0.74 -26.75 -20.18
N LEU A 153 -1.46 -26.39 -19.11
CA LEU A 153 -2.42 -25.28 -19.17
C LEU A 153 -1.76 -23.93 -19.44
N SER A 154 -0.53 -23.71 -18.95
CA SER A 154 0.21 -22.51 -19.34
C SER A 154 0.48 -22.51 -20.84
N ASN A 155 0.86 -23.68 -21.39
CA ASN A 155 1.10 -23.86 -22.81
C ASN A 155 -0.18 -23.78 -23.64
N GLU A 156 -1.31 -24.37 -23.23
CA GLU A 156 -2.60 -24.33 -23.92
C GLU A 156 -3.20 -22.92 -23.92
N ILE A 157 -3.18 -22.21 -22.80
CA ILE A 157 -3.58 -20.79 -22.76
C ILE A 157 -2.64 -19.96 -23.64
N PHE A 158 -1.33 -20.24 -23.64
CA PHE A 158 -0.43 -19.59 -24.59
C PHE A 158 -0.75 -19.97 -26.04
N PHE A 159 -0.96 -21.24 -26.38
CA PHE A 159 -1.29 -21.70 -27.74
C PHE A 159 -2.58 -21.08 -28.23
N GLU A 160 -3.65 -21.05 -27.42
CA GLU A 160 -4.92 -20.41 -27.79
C GLU A 160 -4.74 -18.89 -27.97
N ILE A 161 -3.95 -18.23 -27.10
CA ILE A 161 -3.59 -16.82 -27.28
C ILE A 161 -2.72 -16.59 -28.54
N PHE A 162 -1.79 -17.50 -28.87
CA PHE A 162 -0.90 -17.43 -30.03
C PHE A 162 -1.57 -17.82 -31.36
N ASP A 163 -2.62 -18.66 -31.33
CA ASP A 163 -3.41 -19.05 -32.50
C ASP A 163 -4.38 -17.93 -32.92
N TYR A 164 -4.90 -17.15 -31.97
CA TYR A 164 -5.83 -16.04 -32.24
C TYR A 164 -5.20 -14.65 -32.31
N LEU A 165 -3.97 -14.44 -31.83
CA LEU A 165 -3.26 -13.17 -31.92
C LEU A 165 -1.95 -13.32 -32.69
N HIS A 166 -1.72 -12.44 -33.67
CA HIS A 166 -0.47 -12.44 -34.40
C HIS A 166 0.69 -12.12 -33.42
N ALA A 167 1.88 -12.70 -33.64
CA ALA A 167 3.03 -12.47 -32.76
C ALA A 167 3.37 -10.97 -32.56
N LEU A 168 3.02 -10.13 -33.53
CA LEU A 168 3.16 -8.67 -33.47
C LEU A 168 2.16 -8.02 -32.48
N ASP A 169 0.94 -8.54 -32.38
CA ASP A 169 -0.09 -8.05 -31.46
C ASP A 169 0.27 -8.41 -30.02
N ILE A 170 0.75 -9.63 -29.79
CA ILE A 170 1.25 -10.10 -28.50
C ILE A 170 2.48 -9.29 -28.07
N PHE A 171 3.45 -9.08 -28.99
CA PHE A 171 4.60 -8.22 -28.71
C PHE A 171 4.18 -6.78 -28.37
N SER A 172 3.22 -6.22 -29.11
CA SER A 172 2.67 -4.88 -28.87
C SER A 172 1.91 -4.79 -27.56
N ALA A 173 1.15 -5.82 -27.19
CA ALA A 173 0.44 -5.92 -25.92
C ALA A 173 1.40 -6.01 -24.74
N PHE A 174 2.44 -6.85 -24.81
CA PHE A 174 3.48 -6.94 -23.79
C PHE A 174 4.32 -5.66 -23.71
N ALA A 175 4.68 -5.04 -24.83
CA ALA A 175 5.38 -3.76 -24.84
C ALA A 175 4.53 -2.63 -24.22
N SER A 176 3.23 -2.59 -24.51
CA SER A 176 2.27 -1.65 -23.92
C SER A 176 2.06 -1.91 -22.42
N LEU A 177 1.96 -3.18 -22.00
CA LEU A 177 1.88 -3.57 -20.60
C LEU A 177 3.17 -3.21 -19.84
N ASN A 178 4.35 -3.51 -20.37
CA ASN A 178 5.63 -3.09 -19.80
C ASN A 178 5.75 -1.58 -19.73
N LYS A 179 5.28 -0.83 -20.74
CA LYS A 179 5.24 0.64 -20.71
C LYS A 179 4.31 1.17 -19.63
N ARG A 180 3.13 0.55 -19.45
CA ARG A 180 2.17 0.89 -18.38
C ARG A 180 2.72 0.56 -17.00
N ILE A 181 3.25 -0.65 -16.79
CA ILE A 181 3.89 -1.05 -15.52
C ILE A 181 5.07 -0.13 -15.22
N SER A 182 5.94 0.14 -16.20
CA SER A 182 7.05 1.10 -16.05
C SER A 182 6.57 2.51 -15.72
N SER A 183 5.46 2.96 -16.31
CA SER A 183 4.84 4.26 -15.99
C SER A 183 4.24 4.29 -14.59
N ILE A 184 3.58 3.22 -14.16
CA ILE A 184 3.05 3.08 -12.80
C ILE A 184 4.19 3.09 -11.80
N LEU A 185 5.22 2.24 -11.99
CA LEU A 185 6.41 2.20 -11.15
C LEU A 185 7.07 3.59 -11.06
N ARG A 186 7.29 4.28 -12.18
CA ARG A 186 7.83 5.67 -12.22
C ARG A 186 6.93 6.70 -11.51
N SER A 187 5.65 6.43 -11.34
CA SER A 187 4.71 7.29 -10.58
C SER A 187 4.61 6.94 -9.09
N ILE A 188 5.15 5.79 -8.65
CA ILE A 188 5.16 5.42 -7.23
C ILE A 188 6.13 6.34 -6.48
N SER A 189 5.58 7.11 -5.55
CA SER A 189 6.36 7.87 -4.58
C SER A 189 6.98 6.95 -3.54
N LEU A 190 8.31 6.92 -3.46
CA LEU A 190 9.09 6.06 -2.56
C LEU A 190 9.33 6.73 -1.21
N CYS A 191 9.08 5.96 -0.15
CA CYS A 191 9.39 6.31 1.24
C CYS A 191 10.47 5.36 1.77
N ILE A 192 11.66 5.88 2.05
CA ILE A 192 12.84 5.10 2.42
C ILE A 192 13.04 5.15 3.93
N LEU A 193 13.18 3.98 4.56
CA LEU A 193 13.53 3.83 5.97
C LEU A 193 14.85 3.05 6.08
N ILE A 194 15.85 3.65 6.71
CA ILE A 194 17.17 3.05 6.94
C ILE A 194 17.40 2.99 8.45
N SER A 195 17.84 1.83 8.95
CA SER A 195 17.99 1.54 10.39
C SER A 195 19.41 1.13 10.82
N ARG A 196 19.69 1.15 12.14
CA ARG A 196 21.03 0.95 12.75
C ARG A 196 21.77 -0.33 12.36
N ASN A 197 21.08 -1.33 11.81
CA ASN A 197 21.65 -2.66 11.58
C ASN A 197 22.12 -2.89 10.13
N HIS A 198 22.05 -1.89 9.25
CA HIS A 198 22.53 -2.06 7.87
C HIS A 198 24.05 -1.96 7.80
N CYS A 199 24.68 -2.98 7.22
CA CYS A 199 26.11 -2.92 6.89
C CYS A 199 26.34 -2.00 5.68
N ARG A 200 27.58 -1.52 5.53
CA ARG A 200 27.99 -0.66 4.41
C ARG A 200 27.57 -1.23 3.05
N ASN A 201 27.76 -2.53 2.82
CA ASN A 201 27.37 -3.20 1.57
C ASN A 201 25.86 -3.09 1.26
N GLN A 202 24.99 -3.12 2.28
CA GLN A 202 23.55 -2.92 2.09
C GLN A 202 23.22 -1.46 1.71
N ILE A 203 23.98 -0.50 2.22
CA ILE A 203 23.81 0.93 1.91
C ILE A 203 24.40 1.25 0.53
N ASP A 204 25.54 0.68 0.16
CA ASP A 204 26.11 0.77 -1.19
C ASP A 204 25.18 0.11 -2.23
N PHE A 205 24.58 -1.04 -1.92
CA PHE A 205 23.54 -1.68 -2.76
C PHE A 205 22.28 -0.82 -2.88
N LEU A 206 21.77 -0.29 -1.77
CA LEU A 206 20.61 0.61 -1.79
C LEU A 206 20.92 1.88 -2.59
N SER A 207 22.09 2.48 -2.38
CA SER A 207 22.55 3.68 -3.09
C SER A 207 22.64 3.45 -4.60
N SER A 208 23.26 2.34 -5.05
CA SER A 208 23.33 2.03 -6.49
C SER A 208 21.96 1.82 -7.11
N HIS A 209 21.03 1.15 -6.42
CA HIS A 209 19.65 0.97 -6.88
C HIS A 209 18.88 2.29 -6.95
N LEU A 210 19.05 3.18 -5.97
CA LEU A 210 18.36 4.47 -5.91
C LEU A 210 18.79 5.45 -7.02
N THR A 211 19.95 5.26 -7.65
CA THR A 211 20.44 6.11 -8.76
C THR A 211 19.42 6.30 -9.89
N PHE A 212 18.67 5.25 -10.22
CA PHE A 212 17.66 5.30 -11.29
C PHE A 212 16.29 5.77 -10.80
N HIS A 213 16.15 6.00 -9.50
CA HIS A 213 14.89 6.20 -8.79
C HIS A 213 14.86 7.44 -7.88
N THR A 214 15.88 8.31 -7.92
CA THR A 214 15.97 9.51 -7.05
C THR A 214 14.75 10.44 -7.19
N HIS A 215 14.24 10.59 -8.41
CA HIS A 215 13.04 11.37 -8.74
C HIS A 215 11.74 10.80 -8.16
N GLN A 216 11.71 9.55 -7.70
CA GLN A 216 10.55 8.94 -7.05
C GLN A 216 10.57 9.12 -5.53
N VAL A 217 11.72 9.43 -4.93
CA VAL A 217 11.87 9.48 -3.47
C VAL A 217 11.28 10.76 -2.90
N ILE A 218 10.14 10.64 -2.21
CA ILE A 218 9.49 11.77 -1.54
C ILE A 218 9.86 11.89 -0.06
N SER A 219 10.32 10.80 0.55
CA SER A 219 10.56 10.72 1.99
C SER A 219 11.75 9.83 2.32
N ILE A 220 12.68 10.34 3.14
CA ILE A 220 13.84 9.59 3.64
C ILE A 220 13.89 9.69 5.17
N LYS A 221 14.01 8.54 5.83
CA LYS A 221 14.15 8.45 7.29
C LYS A 221 15.36 7.59 7.65
N ILE A 222 16.41 8.23 8.17
CA ILE A 222 17.66 7.57 8.57
C ILE A 222 17.71 7.49 10.09
N ARG A 223 17.83 6.27 10.60
CA ARG A 223 18.00 5.94 12.02
C ARG A 223 19.31 5.19 12.19
N GLY A 224 20.30 5.81 12.84
CA GLY A 224 21.57 5.15 13.17
C GLY A 224 22.81 5.76 12.55
N THR A 225 23.94 5.25 13.04
CA THR A 225 25.28 5.40 12.48
C THR A 225 25.71 4.07 11.88
N ILE A 226 26.68 4.08 10.96
CA ILE A 226 27.40 2.85 10.56
C ILE A 226 28.45 2.59 11.65
N ARG A 227 28.95 1.34 11.76
CA ARG A 227 30.11 1.03 12.61
C ARG A 227 31.43 1.58 12.06
N ASP A 228 31.48 1.90 10.79
CA ASP A 228 32.59 2.57 10.13
C ASP A 228 32.36 4.09 10.19
N ASP A 229 33.41 4.90 10.31
CA ASP A 229 33.34 6.38 10.43
C ASP A 229 32.62 7.10 9.26
N SER A 230 32.15 6.39 8.24
CA SER A 230 31.35 6.95 7.15
C SER A 230 29.87 7.02 7.53
N SER A 231 29.33 8.23 7.64
CA SER A 231 27.90 8.42 7.92
C SER A 231 27.01 7.86 6.79
N ILE A 232 25.88 7.27 7.16
CA ILE A 232 24.83 6.82 6.21
C ILE A 232 24.43 7.98 5.28
N PHE A 233 24.30 9.18 5.85
CA PHE A 233 23.94 10.39 5.12
C PHE A 233 24.97 10.69 4.01
N SER A 234 26.27 10.73 4.34
CA SER A 234 27.30 11.01 3.34
C SER A 234 27.33 9.98 2.22
N LEU A 235 27.09 8.69 2.49
CA LEU A 235 27.12 7.64 1.45
C LEU A 235 25.95 7.70 0.48
N LEU A 236 24.77 8.14 0.94
CA LEU A 236 23.59 8.32 0.09
C LEU A 236 23.67 9.62 -0.69
N PHE A 237 23.84 10.75 0.02
CA PHE A 237 23.73 12.08 -0.57
C PHE A 237 25.00 12.53 -1.31
N SER A 238 26.16 11.88 -1.15
CA SER A 238 27.33 12.17 -2.02
C SER A 238 27.19 11.62 -3.44
N ARG A 239 26.23 10.71 -3.69
CA ARG A 239 26.04 10.02 -4.96
C ARG A 239 24.70 10.31 -5.63
N GLN A 240 23.76 10.97 -4.93
CA GLN A 240 22.35 11.01 -5.32
C GLN A 240 21.72 12.39 -5.11
N ASP A 241 21.15 12.94 -6.18
CA ASP A 241 20.36 14.18 -6.16
C ASP A 241 18.86 13.85 -6.09
N PHE A 242 18.27 13.97 -4.90
CA PHE A 242 16.85 13.67 -4.67
C PHE A 242 15.94 14.86 -4.99
N ILE A 243 15.70 15.06 -6.30
CA ILE A 243 14.92 16.19 -6.85
C ILE A 243 13.54 16.36 -6.16
N ASN A 244 12.87 15.25 -5.83
CA ASN A 244 11.50 15.26 -5.30
C ASN A 244 11.39 15.04 -3.78
N LEU A 245 12.50 15.18 -3.03
CA LEU A 245 12.51 14.93 -1.59
C LEU A 245 11.75 16.02 -0.80
N GLN A 246 10.58 15.66 -0.28
CA GLN A 246 9.72 16.56 0.51
C GLN A 246 9.91 16.37 2.02
N PHE A 247 10.27 15.17 2.47
CA PHE A 247 10.38 14.83 3.88
C PHE A 247 11.73 14.17 4.18
N CYS A 248 12.54 14.74 5.08
CA CYS A 248 13.75 14.08 5.55
C CYS A 248 13.79 14.06 7.09
N ARG A 249 14.09 12.88 7.66
CA ARG A 249 14.24 12.70 9.11
C ARG A 249 15.52 11.95 9.45
N LEU A 250 16.39 12.59 10.24
CA LEU A 250 17.62 12.04 10.78
C LEU A 250 17.45 11.85 12.29
N THR A 251 17.73 10.67 12.82
CA THR A 251 17.59 10.39 14.28
C THR A 251 18.92 10.10 15.00
N THR A 252 20.04 10.36 14.32
CA THR A 252 21.41 10.42 14.84
C THR A 252 22.27 11.00 13.72
N ILE A 253 23.08 12.00 14.03
CA ILE A 253 24.17 12.48 13.16
C ILE A 253 25.47 12.14 13.92
N ASP A 254 26.44 11.57 13.21
CA ASP A 254 27.73 11.19 13.80
C ASP A 254 28.72 12.37 13.78
N ARG A 255 29.69 12.39 14.70
CA ARG A 255 30.79 13.38 14.74
C ARG A 255 31.55 13.48 13.42
N SER A 256 31.69 12.37 12.70
CA SER A 256 32.36 12.30 11.40
C SER A 256 31.53 12.85 10.24
N THR A 257 30.22 13.02 10.44
CA THR A 257 29.34 13.66 9.47
C THR A 257 29.69 15.14 9.45
N LYS A 258 30.57 15.56 8.53
CA LYS A 258 30.80 17.00 8.29
C LYS A 258 29.45 17.66 8.05
N LEU A 259 29.05 18.48 9.01
CA LEU A 259 27.76 19.15 9.06
C LEU A 259 27.51 19.93 7.76
N ASP A 260 28.59 20.51 7.22
CA ASP A 260 28.71 21.13 5.90
C ASP A 260 28.13 20.31 4.76
N ASN A 261 28.29 18.98 4.76
CA ASN A 261 27.75 18.10 3.73
C ASN A 261 26.23 17.94 3.85
N VAL A 262 25.71 17.85 5.08
CA VAL A 262 24.27 17.83 5.36
C VAL A 262 23.66 19.17 4.95
N ILE A 263 24.30 20.26 5.36
CA ILE A 263 23.94 21.63 5.01
C ILE A 263 23.95 21.85 3.48
N LYS A 264 25.03 21.45 2.79
CA LYS A 264 25.18 21.62 1.34
C LYS A 264 24.10 20.87 0.56
N GLN A 265 23.70 19.69 1.05
CA GLN A 265 22.64 18.86 0.48
C GLN A 265 21.23 19.39 0.78
N ILE A 266 20.99 19.95 1.98
CA ILE A 266 19.73 20.66 2.27
C ILE A 266 19.55 21.85 1.32
N LYS A 267 20.63 22.59 1.01
CA LYS A 267 20.61 23.72 0.07
C LYS A 267 20.27 23.32 -1.38
N THR A 268 20.33 22.04 -1.74
CA THR A 268 19.95 21.55 -3.08
C THR A 268 18.52 21.01 -3.16
N PHE A 269 17.73 21.02 -2.07
CA PHE A 269 16.33 20.55 -2.09
C PHE A 269 15.32 21.70 -2.18
N ASP A 270 15.01 22.12 -3.41
CA ASP A 270 14.06 23.21 -3.69
C ASP A 270 12.64 22.96 -3.16
N ILE A 271 12.23 21.68 -3.02
CA ILE A 271 10.86 21.31 -2.60
C ILE A 271 10.77 20.64 -1.21
N LEU A 272 11.83 20.70 -0.40
CA LEU A 272 11.81 20.11 0.94
C LEU A 272 10.76 20.80 1.82
N VAL A 273 9.71 20.07 2.22
CA VAL A 273 8.58 20.60 3.01
C VAL A 273 8.84 20.45 4.51
N SER A 274 9.49 19.36 4.92
CA SER A 274 9.72 19.01 6.31
C SER A 274 11.10 18.40 6.54
N PHE A 275 11.83 18.96 7.50
CA PHE A 275 13.13 18.46 7.94
C PHE A 275 13.15 18.25 9.45
N ASN A 276 13.53 17.05 9.88
CA ASN A 276 13.56 16.67 11.29
C ASN A 276 14.93 16.10 11.66
N ILE A 277 15.65 16.76 12.57
CA ILE A 277 16.79 16.15 13.26
C ILE A 277 16.37 15.88 14.70
N SER A 278 16.66 14.68 15.17
CA SER A 278 16.34 14.23 16.52
C SER A 278 17.47 13.42 17.12
N ASN A 279 17.59 13.47 18.45
CA ASN A 279 18.52 12.64 19.22
C ASN A 279 20.00 12.83 18.85
N LEU A 280 20.43 14.09 18.83
CA LEU A 280 21.84 14.50 18.83
C LEU A 280 22.32 14.50 20.28
N ASN A 281 23.12 13.51 20.67
CA ASN A 281 23.67 13.42 22.03
C ASN A 281 24.59 14.63 22.28
N ASP A 282 24.48 15.27 23.45
CA ASP A 282 25.25 16.50 23.77
C ASP A 282 26.77 16.34 23.69
N GLU A 283 27.29 15.13 23.87
CA GLU A 283 28.72 14.85 23.69
C GLU A 283 29.17 14.89 22.22
N THR A 284 28.25 14.81 21.24
CA THR A 284 28.60 14.54 19.82
C THR A 284 28.73 15.76 18.93
N MET A 285 28.20 16.93 19.29
CA MET A 285 28.38 18.18 18.55
C MET A 285 28.65 19.33 19.52
N ASN A 286 29.62 20.20 19.19
CA ASN A 286 29.86 21.40 19.99
C ASN A 286 28.70 22.42 19.79
N VAL A 287 28.66 23.45 20.63
CA VAL A 287 27.59 24.46 20.59
C VAL A 287 27.62 25.26 19.29
N ASP A 288 28.81 25.64 18.80
CA ASP A 288 28.98 26.43 17.59
C ASP A 288 28.45 25.71 16.33
N ASP A 289 28.71 24.41 16.21
CA ASP A 289 28.20 23.55 15.13
C ASP A 289 26.67 23.48 15.16
N LYS A 290 26.06 23.31 16.34
CA LYS A 290 24.59 23.33 16.52
C LYS A 290 24.01 24.69 16.13
N CYS A 291 24.65 25.78 16.55
CA CYS A 291 24.26 27.14 16.20
C CYS A 291 24.38 27.42 14.70
N GLU A 292 25.45 26.96 14.04
CA GLU A 292 25.67 27.20 12.60
C GLU A 292 24.77 26.32 11.71
N LEU A 293 24.47 25.07 12.11
CA LEU A 293 23.40 24.28 11.47
C LEU A 293 22.07 25.01 11.55
N THR A 294 21.71 25.48 12.74
CA THR A 294 20.45 26.17 13.01
C THR A 294 20.37 27.47 12.21
N ARG A 295 21.42 28.31 12.27
CA ARG A 295 21.57 29.53 11.47
C ARG A 295 21.43 29.21 9.99
N THR A 296 22.13 28.22 9.47
CA THR A 296 22.11 27.90 8.04
C THR A 296 20.75 27.40 7.58
N MET A 297 20.10 26.51 8.33
CA MET A 297 18.75 26.03 8.02
C MET A 297 17.70 27.14 8.00
N LEU A 298 17.90 28.21 8.76
CA LEU A 298 16.92 29.28 8.94
C LEU A 298 17.21 30.49 8.06
N MET A 299 18.46 30.67 7.62
CA MET A 299 18.85 31.68 6.64
C MET A 299 18.79 31.17 5.19
N HIS A 300 18.88 29.86 4.95
CA HIS A 300 18.78 29.22 3.63
C HIS A 300 17.50 28.37 3.49
N GLN A 301 16.35 28.94 3.87
CA GLN A 301 15.06 28.25 3.70
C GLN A 301 14.71 28.14 2.21
N SER A 302 14.46 26.92 1.74
CA SER A 302 13.64 26.71 0.54
C SER A 302 12.29 27.40 0.75
N SER A 303 11.75 28.03 -0.31
CA SER A 303 10.41 28.63 -0.30
C SER A 303 9.28 27.62 -0.01
N SER A 304 9.58 26.32 -0.12
CA SER A 304 8.68 25.20 0.14
C SER A 304 8.73 24.68 1.58
N LEU A 305 9.74 25.07 2.37
CA LEU A 305 10.03 24.51 3.70
C LEU A 305 9.07 25.07 4.75
N ARG A 306 8.18 24.21 5.27
CA ARG A 306 7.10 24.58 6.20
C ARG A 306 7.35 24.16 7.64
N LEU A 307 8.11 23.08 7.84
CA LEU A 307 8.34 22.48 9.15
C LEU A 307 9.81 22.13 9.35
N ILE A 308 10.43 22.77 10.33
CA ILE A 308 11.77 22.44 10.81
C ILE A 308 11.61 21.97 12.26
N VAL A 309 11.94 20.72 12.52
CA VAL A 309 11.93 20.15 13.87
C VAL A 309 13.36 19.77 14.24
N LEU A 310 13.98 20.60 15.07
CA LEU A 310 15.32 20.37 15.58
C LEU A 310 15.20 20.05 17.05
N GLN A 311 15.35 18.77 17.41
CA GLN A 311 15.36 18.35 18.82
C GLN A 311 16.81 18.35 19.30
N TYR A 312 17.31 19.55 19.57
CA TYR A 312 18.49 19.76 20.41
C TYR A 312 18.05 20.01 21.85
N THR A 313 18.88 19.62 22.80
CA THR A 313 19.22 20.48 23.93
C THR A 313 20.11 21.63 23.43
N TYR A 314 19.89 22.84 23.96
CA TYR A 314 20.64 24.12 23.78
C TYR A 314 20.04 25.26 22.92
N ASP A 315 20.57 26.46 23.22
CA ASP A 315 20.14 27.82 22.90
C ASP A 315 19.90 28.14 21.39
N TYR A 316 18.64 28.00 20.94
CA TYR A 316 18.00 28.85 19.91
C TYR A 316 18.63 28.77 18.46
N SER A 317 18.28 29.51 17.40
CA SER A 317 17.41 30.68 17.16
C SER A 317 16.72 30.75 15.77
N ASN A 318 15.55 31.42 15.63
CA ASN A 318 14.82 31.87 14.39
C ASN A 318 13.81 30.95 13.63
N VAL A 319 12.67 30.54 14.23
CA VAL A 319 11.69 29.62 13.57
C VAL A 319 10.24 30.15 13.56
N THR A 320 9.52 30.00 12.45
CA THR A 320 8.14 30.51 12.21
C THR A 320 7.05 29.85 13.06
N SER A 321 7.17 28.54 13.32
CA SER A 321 6.47 27.80 14.38
C SER A 321 7.50 27.04 15.21
N LEU A 322 7.95 27.63 16.32
CA LEU A 322 9.04 27.08 17.12
C LEU A 322 8.53 26.20 18.25
N HIS A 323 8.79 24.90 18.17
CA HIS A 323 8.57 23.95 19.26
C HIS A 323 9.91 23.72 19.98
N LEU A 324 10.18 24.56 20.97
CA LEU A 324 11.36 24.46 21.83
C LEU A 324 11.04 23.59 23.03
N TYR A 325 11.78 22.49 23.16
CA TYR A 325 11.78 21.64 24.34
C TYR A 325 13.05 21.95 25.12
N ILE A 326 12.93 22.67 26.22
CA ILE A 326 14.04 23.05 27.09
C ILE A 326 13.95 22.17 28.33
N ASP A 327 14.92 21.28 28.49
CA ASP A 327 14.99 20.31 29.58
C ASP A 327 15.99 20.82 30.62
N GLY A 328 15.54 21.05 31.86
CA GLY A 328 16.35 21.62 32.95
C GLY A 328 16.13 23.11 33.24
N SER A 329 16.72 23.58 34.35
CA SER A 329 16.46 24.91 34.93
C SER A 329 16.96 26.06 34.03
N PRO A 330 16.12 27.08 33.73
CA PRO A 330 16.50 28.15 32.81
C PRO A 330 17.54 29.10 33.44
N SER A 331 18.66 29.28 32.75
CA SER A 331 19.67 30.28 33.07
C SER A 331 19.29 31.65 32.49
N ILE A 332 19.86 32.74 33.02
CA ILE A 332 19.68 34.09 32.45
C ILE A 332 20.13 34.14 30.98
N VAL A 333 21.19 33.42 30.62
CA VAL A 333 21.66 33.29 29.22
C VAL A 333 20.56 32.67 28.35
N SER A 334 20.00 31.54 28.81
CA SER A 334 18.92 30.85 28.11
C SER A 334 17.54 31.53 28.22
N VAL A 335 17.43 32.73 28.83
CA VAL A 335 16.26 33.64 28.68
C VAL A 335 16.59 34.76 27.68
N LEU A 336 17.78 35.36 27.78
CA LEU A 336 18.24 36.41 26.87
C LEU A 336 18.32 35.92 25.42
N SER A 337 18.68 34.66 25.21
CA SER A 337 18.72 34.06 23.87
C SER A 337 17.33 33.77 23.28
N VAL A 338 16.27 33.57 24.09
CA VAL A 338 14.87 33.62 23.58
C VAL A 338 14.59 35.00 23.00
N ILE A 339 14.96 36.03 23.75
CA ILE A 339 14.71 37.43 23.40
C ILE A 339 15.52 37.81 22.15
N ALA A 340 16.71 37.21 21.97
CA ALA A 340 17.49 37.31 20.74
C ALA A 340 16.78 36.66 19.53
N ILE A 341 16.13 35.47 19.65
CA ILE A 341 15.24 34.95 18.58
C ILE A 341 14.22 36.01 18.22
N LEU A 342 13.44 36.42 19.21
CA LEU A 342 12.17 37.11 18.95
C LEU A 342 12.43 38.51 18.38
N ARG A 343 13.62 39.08 18.65
CA ARG A 343 14.13 40.29 18.00
C ARG A 343 14.61 40.05 16.57
N LEU A 344 15.33 38.96 16.30
CA LEU A 344 15.86 38.63 14.97
C LEU A 344 14.80 38.04 14.01
N CYS A 345 13.68 37.55 14.52
CA CYS A 345 12.68 36.80 13.75
C CYS A 345 11.29 37.43 13.79
N HIS A 346 11.11 38.56 13.08
CA HIS A 346 9.86 39.35 13.07
C HIS A 346 8.64 38.65 12.41
N ARG A 347 8.73 37.34 12.12
CA ARG A 347 7.73 36.54 11.39
C ARG A 347 7.24 35.30 12.14
N VAL A 348 7.65 35.07 13.39
CA VAL A 348 7.11 33.98 14.22
C VAL A 348 5.63 34.21 14.48
N ARG A 349 4.78 33.26 14.11
CA ARG A 349 3.32 33.32 14.34
C ARG A 349 2.85 32.41 15.48
N TYR A 350 3.65 31.41 15.84
CA TYR A 350 3.33 30.45 16.88
C TYR A 350 4.61 30.02 17.60
N LEU A 351 4.63 30.12 18.93
CA LEU A 351 5.75 29.72 19.78
C LEU A 351 5.22 28.78 20.85
N HIS A 352 5.75 27.56 20.88
CA HIS A 352 5.35 26.55 21.85
C HIS A 352 6.60 26.07 22.59
N ILE A 353 6.90 26.74 23.69
CA ILE A 353 7.98 26.35 24.60
C ILE A 353 7.39 25.36 25.61
N MET A 354 7.93 24.16 25.67
CA MET A 354 7.76 23.29 26.84
C MET A 354 9.07 23.33 27.62
N LEU A 355 9.02 24.01 28.76
CA LEU A 355 10.00 23.83 29.84
C LEU A 355 9.64 22.53 30.55
N LYS A 356 10.60 21.63 30.65
CA LYS A 356 10.45 20.38 31.40
C LYS A 356 11.45 20.42 32.54
N ASP A 357 10.92 20.56 33.75
CA ASP A 357 11.74 20.53 34.95
C ASP A 357 11.91 19.06 35.37
N ASN A 358 13.13 18.55 35.24
CA ASN A 358 13.48 17.19 35.68
C ASN A 358 14.13 17.23 37.08
N SER A 359 13.93 18.30 37.86
CA SER A 359 14.23 18.26 39.30
C SER A 359 13.47 17.08 39.93
N PRO A 360 14.17 16.17 40.64
CA PRO A 360 13.47 15.13 41.38
C PRO A 360 12.60 15.80 42.44
N VAL A 361 11.32 15.42 42.49
CA VAL A 361 10.43 15.84 43.57
C VAL A 361 10.99 15.22 44.85
N ASP A 362 11.49 16.08 45.73
CA ASP A 362 12.07 15.66 47.00
C ASP A 362 10.91 15.32 47.95
N ASP A 363 10.51 14.05 47.97
CA ASP A 363 9.43 13.49 48.81
C ASP A 363 9.80 13.47 50.32
N THR A 364 10.59 14.42 50.78
CA THR A 364 11.12 14.55 52.14
C THR A 364 10.50 15.73 52.90
N ASN A 365 9.19 15.97 52.74
CA ASN A 365 8.37 16.77 53.67
C ASN A 365 6.87 16.36 53.63
N ILE A 366 6.54 15.27 54.33
CA ILE A 366 5.20 14.97 54.88
C ILE A 366 5.38 14.52 56.33
#